data_AF-A0ABC7ZT41-F1
#
_entry.id   AF-A0ABC7ZT41-F1
#
_cell.length_a   1.000
_cell.length_b   1.000
_cell.length_c   1.000
_cell.angle_alpha   90.00
_cell.angle_beta   90.00
_cell.angle_gamma   90.00
#
_symmetry.space_group_name_H-M   'P 1'
#
loop_
_entity.id
_entity.type
_entity.pdbx_description
1 polymer ?
#
loop_
_entity_poly.entity_id
_entity_poly.type
_entity_poly.pdbx_seq_one_letter_code
_entity_poly.pdbx_strand_id
1 'polypeptide(L)'
;MRMFKCVKLHSNELNLSSLSLGSVPPLPEWIEILSLVYNELDSIQVPESCKELELDFNNLTEFPQVPDGITLISVNNNLISHIDSFPPKAKKIFIGHNKLSEIPAIPDTAKVFDCSENNIKEIRWFPKNLKEAHIEYNKIEVIPAIPGNLKLLFMECNPIKEAFLMPWALTGICYEISQRKYIVTNPDDYDKYSDMVKKYVIDGEELIIKYYM
;
A
#
# COMPACT_ATOMS: atom_id res chain seq x y z
N MET A 1 29.57 13.71 2.57
CA MET A 1 29.74 14.46 1.30
C MET A 1 28.42 14.76 0.58
N ARG A 2 27.48 13.80 0.47
CA ARG A 2 26.20 14.00 -0.23
C ARG A 2 25.34 15.13 0.35
N MET A 3 25.17 15.17 1.68
CA MET A 3 24.44 16.24 2.37
C MET A 3 25.03 17.64 2.14
N PHE A 4 26.37 17.79 2.24
CA PHE A 4 27.02 19.08 1.95
C PHE A 4 26.79 19.54 0.51
N LYS A 5 26.79 18.61 -0.45
CA LYS A 5 26.48 18.92 -1.86
C LYS A 5 25.03 19.37 -2.02
N CYS A 6 24.08 18.68 -1.38
CA CYS A 6 22.67 19.05 -1.36
C CYS A 6 22.48 20.47 -0.81
N VAL A 7 23.10 20.78 0.33
CA VAL A 7 23.05 22.12 0.95
C VAL A 7 23.67 23.19 0.06
N LYS A 8 24.88 22.95 -0.48
CA LYS A 8 25.59 23.91 -1.33
C LYS A 8 24.84 24.23 -2.62
N LEU A 9 24.18 23.24 -3.21
CA LEU A 9 23.46 23.38 -4.47
C LEU A 9 21.99 23.70 -4.27
N HIS A 10 21.52 23.74 -3.02
CA HIS A 10 20.11 23.87 -2.67
C HIS A 10 19.23 22.88 -3.47
N SER A 11 19.68 21.62 -3.49
CA SER A 11 18.98 20.57 -4.24
C SER A 11 17.73 20.13 -3.49
N ASN A 12 16.65 19.88 -4.23
CA ASN A 12 15.41 19.32 -3.70
C ASN A 12 15.49 17.80 -3.48
N GLU A 13 16.56 17.16 -3.98
CA GLU A 13 16.76 15.73 -3.83
C GLU A 13 17.96 15.44 -2.93
N LEU A 14 17.79 14.48 -2.03
CA LEU A 14 18.85 13.98 -1.18
C LEU A 14 18.82 12.45 -1.16
N ASN A 15 19.83 11.86 -1.81
CA ASN A 15 20.07 10.42 -1.74
C ASN A 15 21.18 10.13 -0.71
N LEU A 16 20.83 9.39 0.34
CA LEU A 16 21.70 8.88 1.39
C LEU A 16 21.66 7.35 1.46
N SER A 17 21.33 6.69 0.34
CA SER A 17 21.22 5.23 0.24
C SER A 17 22.58 4.54 0.30
N SER A 18 22.60 3.32 0.86
CA SER A 18 23.78 2.44 0.93
C SER A 18 24.97 3.06 1.67
N LEU A 19 24.71 3.64 2.84
CA LEU A 19 25.71 4.31 3.67
C LEU A 19 25.89 3.66 5.05
N SER A 20 25.21 2.53 5.31
CA SER A 20 25.19 1.86 6.61
C SER A 20 24.84 2.81 7.76
N LEU A 21 23.87 3.70 7.52
CA LEU A 21 23.43 4.69 8.49
C LEU A 21 22.50 4.02 9.51
N GLY A 22 22.87 4.04 10.79
CA GLY A 22 21.95 3.71 11.88
C GLY A 22 21.05 4.88 12.28
N SER A 23 21.42 6.12 11.92
CA SER A 23 20.60 7.32 12.09
C SER A 23 21.02 8.40 11.10
N VAL A 24 20.19 9.44 10.95
CA VAL A 24 20.55 10.65 10.20
C VAL A 24 20.49 11.89 11.09
N PRO A 25 21.36 12.89 10.86
CA PRO A 25 21.19 14.20 11.46
C PRO A 25 19.94 14.91 10.91
N PRO A 26 19.50 16.03 11.51
CA PRO A 26 18.46 16.87 10.93
C PRO A 26 18.73 17.17 9.45
N LEU A 27 17.73 16.90 8.62
CA LEU A 27 17.81 17.05 7.18
C LEU A 27 17.36 18.45 6.75
N PRO A 28 17.75 18.93 5.56
CA PRO A 28 17.33 20.24 5.10
C PRO A 28 15.81 20.30 4.82
N GLU A 29 15.12 21.29 5.40
CA GLU A 29 13.65 21.43 5.36
C GLU A 29 13.04 21.79 3.99
N TRP A 30 13.84 21.87 2.93
CA TRP A 30 13.36 22.14 1.57
C TRP A 30 13.43 20.91 0.66
N ILE A 31 13.94 19.77 1.15
CA ILE A 31 14.04 18.57 0.31
C ILE A 31 12.65 18.01 0.03
N GLU A 32 12.39 17.74 -1.25
CA GLU A 32 11.13 17.17 -1.71
C GLU A 32 11.25 15.66 -1.95
N ILE A 33 12.47 15.17 -2.24
CA ILE A 33 12.73 13.76 -2.54
C ILE A 33 13.88 13.27 -1.65
N LEU A 34 13.59 12.26 -0.82
CA LEU A 34 14.53 11.68 0.11
C LEU A 34 14.62 10.16 -0.10
N SER A 35 15.82 9.70 -0.44
CA SER A 35 16.12 8.27 -0.57
C SER A 35 17.15 7.86 0.48
N LEU A 36 16.78 6.91 1.33
CA LEU A 36 17.54 6.36 2.46
C LEU A 36 17.61 4.83 2.38
N VAL A 37 17.51 4.30 1.16
CA VAL A 37 17.44 2.86 0.86
C VAL A 37 18.73 2.13 1.27
N TYR A 38 18.64 0.88 1.73
CA TYR A 38 19.79 0.07 2.15
C TYR A 38 20.63 0.77 3.24
N ASN A 39 20.00 1.03 4.38
CA ASN A 39 20.68 1.51 5.58
C ASN A 39 20.25 0.65 6.78
N GLU A 40 20.53 1.10 7.99
CA GLU A 40 20.27 0.37 9.23
C GLU A 40 19.35 1.17 10.15
N LEU A 41 18.55 2.08 9.60
CA LEU A 41 17.70 3.01 10.35
C LEU A 41 16.60 2.27 11.10
N ASP A 42 16.40 2.60 12.37
CA ASP A 42 15.25 2.19 13.17
C ASP A 42 14.16 3.26 13.24
N SER A 43 14.51 4.51 12.90
CA SER A 43 13.65 5.68 12.96
C SER A 43 14.17 6.80 12.05
N ILE A 44 13.29 7.75 11.71
CA ILE A 44 13.62 8.91 10.88
C ILE A 44 12.70 10.08 11.21
N GLN A 45 13.25 11.29 11.21
CA GLN A 45 12.49 12.54 11.16
C GLN A 45 12.43 13.00 9.70
N VAL A 46 11.23 13.05 9.13
CA VAL A 46 11.02 13.37 7.71
C VAL A 46 10.74 14.87 7.55
N PRO A 47 11.47 15.59 6.69
CA PRO A 47 11.23 17.02 6.47
C PRO A 47 9.82 17.32 5.95
N GLU A 48 9.21 18.42 6.41
CA GLU A 48 7.82 18.79 6.09
C GLU A 48 7.56 18.99 4.58
N SER A 49 8.58 19.40 3.82
CA SER A 49 8.50 19.58 2.36
C SER A 49 8.53 18.27 1.57
N CYS A 50 8.81 17.14 2.22
CA CYS A 50 9.02 15.87 1.53
C CYS A 50 7.73 15.40 0.83
N LYS A 51 7.88 14.99 -0.44
CA LYS A 51 6.82 14.49 -1.32
C LYS A 51 7.05 13.04 -1.72
N GLU A 52 8.32 12.61 -1.80
CA GLU A 52 8.72 11.26 -2.16
C GLU A 52 9.76 10.75 -1.16
N LEU A 53 9.44 9.63 -0.52
CA LEU A 53 10.25 9.04 0.56
C LEU A 53 10.50 7.56 0.28
N GLU A 54 11.77 7.19 0.20
CA GLU A 54 12.21 5.80 0.05
C GLU A 54 13.08 5.38 1.24
N LEU A 55 12.61 4.38 1.97
CA LEU A 55 13.21 3.83 3.19
C LEU A 55 13.36 2.30 3.10
N ASP A 56 13.34 1.77 1.88
CA ASP A 56 13.45 0.34 1.64
C ASP A 56 14.74 -0.25 2.23
N PHE A 57 14.68 -1.48 2.74
CA PHE A 57 15.84 -2.16 3.34
C PHE A 57 16.47 -1.37 4.48
N ASN A 58 15.68 -1.17 5.55
CA ASN A 58 16.11 -0.60 6.82
C ASN A 58 15.63 -1.52 7.97
N ASN A 59 15.74 -1.06 9.21
CA ASN A 59 15.33 -1.79 10.41
C ASN A 59 14.09 -1.16 11.08
N LEU A 60 13.24 -0.45 10.34
CA LEU A 60 12.08 0.26 10.90
C LEU A 60 11.11 -0.74 11.51
N THR A 61 10.78 -0.56 12.79
CA THR A 61 9.76 -1.38 13.49
C THR A 61 8.39 -0.70 13.52
N GLU A 62 8.36 0.60 13.28
CA GLU A 62 7.17 1.45 13.24
C GLU A 62 7.12 2.19 11.90
N PHE A 63 5.91 2.47 11.41
CA PHE A 63 5.74 3.31 10.24
C PHE A 63 6.17 4.74 10.57
N PRO A 64 7.01 5.38 9.75
CA PRO A 64 7.51 6.71 10.05
C PRO A 64 6.38 7.74 10.11
N GLN A 65 6.48 8.68 11.04
CA GLN A 65 5.65 9.88 11.01
C GLN A 65 6.07 10.71 9.80
N VAL A 66 5.11 11.01 8.93
CA VAL A 66 5.37 11.61 7.63
C VAL A 66 4.39 12.75 7.34
N PRO A 67 4.81 13.78 6.59
CA PRO A 67 3.93 14.90 6.26
C PRO A 67 2.77 14.51 5.35
N ASP A 68 1.64 15.21 5.46
CA ASP A 68 0.46 15.04 4.59
C ASP A 68 0.77 15.28 3.09
N GLY A 69 1.89 15.95 2.80
CA GLY A 69 2.36 16.25 1.45
C GLY A 69 2.90 15.05 0.68
N ILE A 70 3.15 13.91 1.34
CA ILE A 70 3.72 12.72 0.71
C ILE A 70 2.80 12.16 -0.38
N THR A 71 3.38 11.96 -1.55
CA THR A 71 2.73 11.37 -2.72
C THR A 71 3.29 9.99 -3.10
N LEU A 72 4.52 9.69 -2.68
CA LEU A 72 5.16 8.38 -2.80
C LEU A 72 5.81 8.03 -1.46
N ILE A 73 5.48 6.88 -0.92
CA ILE A 73 6.17 6.30 0.23
C ILE A 73 6.52 4.84 -0.05
N SER A 74 7.78 4.50 0.19
CA SER A 74 8.31 3.15 0.08
C SER A 74 9.05 2.80 1.37
N VAL A 75 8.59 1.77 2.06
CA VAL A 75 9.18 1.22 3.31
C VAL A 75 9.28 -0.30 3.21
N ASN A 76 9.56 -0.82 2.00
CA ASN A 76 9.66 -2.25 1.76
C ASN A 76 10.82 -2.85 2.57
N ASN A 77 10.76 -4.15 2.87
CA ASN A 77 11.87 -4.85 3.53
C ASN A 77 12.28 -4.18 4.85
N ASN A 78 11.30 -3.98 5.74
CA ASN A 78 11.50 -3.48 7.09
C ASN A 78 10.87 -4.47 8.09
N LEU A 79 10.71 -4.05 9.35
CA LEU A 79 10.15 -4.87 10.43
C LEU A 79 8.83 -4.28 10.95
N ILE A 80 8.14 -3.46 10.15
CA ILE A 80 6.95 -2.71 10.55
C ILE A 80 5.82 -3.71 10.81
N SER A 81 5.26 -3.65 12.01
CA SER A 81 4.16 -4.53 12.43
C SER A 81 2.80 -3.85 12.49
N HIS A 82 2.78 -2.51 12.46
CA HIS A 82 1.59 -1.69 12.59
C HIS A 82 1.67 -0.39 11.78
N ILE A 83 0.54 0.08 11.25
CA ILE A 83 0.38 1.37 10.57
C ILE A 83 -0.95 1.98 11.01
N ASP A 84 -0.92 3.16 11.63
CA ASP A 84 -2.15 3.86 12.05
C ASP A 84 -2.92 4.44 10.86
N SER A 85 -2.20 5.11 9.96
CA SER A 85 -2.77 5.76 8.78
C SER A 85 -1.72 5.99 7.70
N PHE A 86 -2.14 5.99 6.43
CA PHE A 86 -1.30 6.43 5.32
C PHE A 86 -1.43 7.94 5.08
N PRO A 87 -0.43 8.59 4.44
CA PRO A 87 -0.55 9.99 4.04
C PRO A 87 -1.77 10.19 3.12
N PRO A 88 -2.63 11.19 3.37
CA PRO A 88 -3.90 11.35 2.66
C PRO A 88 -3.75 11.70 1.16
N LYS A 89 -2.55 12.13 0.73
CA LYS A 89 -2.22 12.46 -0.66
C LYS A 89 -1.39 11.38 -1.37
N ALA A 90 -1.10 10.27 -0.69
CA ALA A 90 -0.28 9.20 -1.22
C ALA A 90 -0.91 8.61 -2.49
N LYS A 91 -0.12 8.53 -3.55
CA LYS A 91 -0.50 7.95 -4.86
C LYS A 91 0.16 6.58 -5.07
N LYS A 92 1.32 6.38 -4.45
CA LYS A 92 2.09 5.14 -4.49
C LYS A 92 2.51 4.81 -3.07
N ILE A 93 2.14 3.62 -2.61
CA ILE A 93 2.45 3.13 -1.28
C ILE A 93 3.03 1.73 -1.45
N PHE A 94 4.27 1.55 -0.98
CA PHE A 94 4.95 0.27 -0.98
C PHE A 94 5.37 -0.07 0.46
N ILE A 95 4.74 -1.12 1.00
CA ILE A 95 4.93 -1.63 2.36
C ILE A 95 5.21 -3.13 2.35
N GLY A 96 5.69 -3.66 1.22
CA GLY A 96 5.96 -5.06 1.00
C GLY A 96 7.07 -5.60 1.92
N HIS A 97 7.05 -6.90 2.17
CA HIS A 97 8.04 -7.59 3.00
C HIS A 97 8.23 -6.94 4.39
N ASN A 98 7.13 -6.86 5.15
CA ASN A 98 7.06 -6.34 6.51
C ASN A 98 6.39 -7.39 7.44
N LYS A 99 5.96 -6.98 8.64
CA LYS A 99 5.31 -7.85 9.64
C LYS A 99 3.84 -7.48 9.88
N LEU A 100 3.21 -6.80 8.93
CA LEU A 100 1.84 -6.29 9.08
C LEU A 100 0.83 -7.45 9.15
N SER A 101 -0.09 -7.38 10.09
CA SER A 101 -1.22 -8.33 10.19
C SER A 101 -2.57 -7.72 9.78
N GLU A 102 -2.61 -6.40 9.72
CA GLU A 102 -3.72 -5.57 9.28
C GLU A 102 -3.16 -4.34 8.55
N ILE A 103 -4.03 -3.66 7.80
CA ILE A 103 -3.72 -2.38 7.17
C ILE A 103 -4.84 -1.38 7.47
N PRO A 104 -4.51 -0.08 7.63
CA PRO A 104 -5.52 0.96 7.75
C PRO A 104 -6.18 1.21 6.39
N ALA A 105 -7.15 2.14 6.36
CA ALA A 105 -7.81 2.54 5.12
C ALA A 105 -6.79 3.05 4.08
N ILE A 106 -6.80 2.45 2.89
CA ILE A 106 -5.98 2.90 1.77
C ILE A 106 -6.54 4.23 1.24
N PRO A 107 -5.73 5.29 1.05
CA PRO A 107 -6.21 6.58 0.59
C PRO A 107 -6.88 6.50 -0.78
N ASP A 108 -7.97 7.25 -0.97
CA ASP A 108 -8.71 7.34 -2.24
C ASP A 108 -7.85 7.89 -3.40
N THR A 109 -6.71 8.52 -3.09
CA THR A 109 -5.71 9.01 -4.02
C THR A 109 -4.74 7.94 -4.53
N ALA A 110 -4.68 6.78 -3.86
CA ALA A 110 -3.77 5.70 -4.20
C ALA A 110 -4.06 5.15 -5.60
N LYS A 111 -3.00 5.00 -6.39
CA LYS A 111 -3.01 4.42 -7.74
C LYS A 111 -2.27 3.10 -7.78
N VAL A 112 -1.21 2.96 -6.98
CA VAL A 112 -0.43 1.75 -6.80
C VAL A 112 -0.34 1.48 -5.30
N PHE A 113 -0.69 0.27 -4.90
CA PHE A 113 -0.59 -0.19 -3.52
C PHE A 113 0.07 -1.56 -3.50
N ASP A 114 1.15 -1.68 -2.76
CA ASP A 114 1.88 -2.93 -2.59
C ASP A 114 2.03 -3.22 -1.11
N CYS A 115 1.37 -4.29 -0.66
CA CYS A 115 1.51 -4.85 0.67
C CYS A 115 1.89 -6.34 0.61
N SER A 116 2.56 -6.76 -0.46
CA SER A 116 3.04 -8.12 -0.67
C SER A 116 3.90 -8.61 0.51
N GLU A 117 3.99 -9.93 0.69
CA GLU A 117 4.91 -10.54 1.66
C GLU A 117 4.71 -10.01 3.10
N ASN A 118 3.47 -10.04 3.58
CA ASN A 118 3.10 -9.66 4.94
C ASN A 118 2.27 -10.79 5.60
N ASN A 119 1.63 -10.50 6.73
CA ASN A 119 0.73 -11.42 7.44
C ASN A 119 -0.73 -10.95 7.42
N ILE A 120 -1.11 -10.14 6.43
CA ILE A 120 -2.42 -9.47 6.36
C ILE A 120 -3.51 -10.51 6.15
N LYS A 121 -4.58 -10.44 6.96
CA LYS A 121 -5.70 -11.39 6.90
C LYS A 121 -6.88 -10.89 6.07
N GLU A 122 -7.01 -9.58 5.93
CA GLU A 122 -8.14 -8.93 5.30
C GLU A 122 -7.72 -7.60 4.68
N ILE A 123 -8.27 -7.29 3.51
CA ILE A 123 -8.29 -5.95 2.94
C ILE A 123 -9.76 -5.55 2.86
N ARG A 124 -10.17 -4.52 3.63
CA ARG A 124 -11.60 -4.17 3.76
C ARG A 124 -12.20 -3.64 2.46
N TRP A 125 -11.45 -2.82 1.73
CA TRP A 125 -11.84 -2.31 0.41
C TRP A 125 -10.61 -1.82 -0.36
N PHE A 126 -10.70 -1.84 -1.69
CA PHE A 126 -9.77 -1.13 -2.56
C PHE A 126 -10.31 0.27 -2.89
N PRO A 127 -9.47 1.31 -2.92
CA PRO A 127 -9.91 2.65 -3.28
C PRO A 127 -10.31 2.72 -4.76
N LYS A 128 -11.30 3.56 -5.08
CA LYS A 128 -11.91 3.64 -6.42
C LYS A 128 -10.92 3.96 -7.54
N ASN A 129 -9.81 4.62 -7.24
CA ASN A 129 -8.81 5.07 -8.20
C ASN A 129 -7.59 4.12 -8.30
N LEU A 130 -7.60 3.02 -7.55
CA LEU A 130 -6.51 2.05 -7.56
C LEU A 130 -6.41 1.41 -8.95
N LYS A 131 -5.19 1.37 -9.50
CA LYS A 131 -4.90 0.78 -10.80
C LYS A 131 -4.11 -0.52 -10.69
N GLU A 132 -3.34 -0.65 -9.62
CA GLU A 132 -2.43 -1.77 -9.39
C GLU A 132 -2.38 -2.10 -7.90
N ALA A 133 -2.56 -3.39 -7.60
CA ALA A 133 -2.53 -3.93 -6.26
C ALA A 133 -1.63 -5.18 -6.21
N HIS A 134 -0.63 -5.16 -5.34
CA HIS A 134 0.20 -6.30 -4.99
C HIS A 134 -0.14 -6.72 -3.56
N ILE A 135 -0.77 -7.88 -3.42
CA ILE A 135 -1.28 -8.42 -2.16
C ILE A 135 -0.85 -9.88 -1.96
N GLU A 136 -0.01 -10.40 -2.84
CA GLU A 136 0.53 -11.76 -2.81
C GLU A 136 1.30 -12.05 -1.51
N TYR A 137 1.46 -13.34 -1.21
CA TYR A 137 2.20 -13.80 -0.02
C TYR A 137 1.68 -13.18 1.29
N ASN A 138 0.36 -13.26 1.49
CA ASN A 138 -0.31 -12.82 2.70
C ASN A 138 -1.20 -13.96 3.26
N LYS A 139 -2.07 -13.63 4.22
CA LYS A 139 -3.05 -14.55 4.82
C LYS A 139 -4.48 -14.15 4.47
N ILE A 140 -4.67 -13.51 3.32
CA ILE A 140 -5.96 -12.97 2.90
C ILE A 140 -6.90 -14.11 2.53
N GLU A 141 -8.02 -14.21 3.23
CA GLU A 141 -9.04 -15.25 3.00
C GLU A 141 -10.17 -14.76 2.08
N VAL A 142 -10.40 -13.46 2.05
CA VAL A 142 -11.49 -12.81 1.31
C VAL A 142 -10.95 -11.59 0.57
N ILE A 143 -11.27 -11.50 -0.72
CA ILE A 143 -10.93 -10.36 -1.57
C ILE A 143 -12.15 -9.42 -1.59
N PRO A 144 -11.99 -8.12 -1.28
CA PRO A 144 -13.09 -7.18 -1.35
C PRO A 144 -13.51 -6.93 -2.80
N ALA A 145 -14.63 -6.22 -2.99
CA ALA A 145 -15.07 -5.81 -4.31
C ALA A 145 -13.95 -5.10 -5.10
N ILE A 146 -13.67 -5.60 -6.31
CA ILE A 146 -12.60 -5.07 -7.16
C ILE A 146 -13.12 -3.83 -7.89
N PRO A 147 -12.47 -2.67 -7.76
CA PRO A 147 -12.94 -1.44 -8.38
C PRO A 147 -12.73 -1.50 -9.89
N GLY A 148 -13.66 -0.92 -10.65
CA GLY A 148 -13.63 -0.92 -12.12
C GLY A 148 -12.46 -0.14 -12.75
N ASN A 149 -11.54 0.42 -11.95
CA ASN A 149 -10.30 1.03 -12.43
C ASN A 149 -9.06 0.17 -12.19
N LEU A 150 -9.18 -0.94 -11.44
CA LEU A 150 -8.06 -1.84 -11.17
C LEU A 150 -7.71 -2.60 -12.44
N LYS A 151 -6.45 -2.51 -12.85
CA LYS A 151 -5.93 -3.11 -14.08
C LYS A 151 -5.08 -4.33 -13.81
N LEU A 152 -4.34 -4.31 -12.70
CA LEU A 152 -3.40 -5.34 -12.31
C LEU A 152 -3.67 -5.74 -10.85
N LEU A 153 -3.83 -7.04 -10.62
CA LEU A 153 -4.00 -7.62 -9.30
C LEU A 153 -3.08 -8.84 -9.14
N PHE A 154 -2.11 -8.75 -8.24
CA PHE A 154 -1.24 -9.85 -7.85
C PHE A 154 -1.68 -10.36 -6.49
N MET A 155 -2.07 -11.64 -6.41
CA MET A 155 -2.77 -12.20 -5.25
C MET A 155 -2.42 -13.67 -4.98
N GLU A 156 -1.39 -14.17 -5.63
CA GLU A 156 -0.87 -15.51 -5.40
C GLU A 156 -0.45 -15.73 -3.95
N CYS A 157 -0.33 -17.00 -3.54
CA CYS A 157 0.08 -17.37 -2.19
C CYS A 157 -0.80 -16.75 -1.08
N ASN A 158 -2.12 -16.69 -1.29
CA ASN A 158 -3.10 -16.32 -0.27
C ASN A 158 -4.14 -17.45 -0.07
N PRO A 159 -4.54 -17.76 1.17
CA PRO A 159 -5.52 -18.81 1.48
C PRO A 159 -6.96 -18.36 1.22
N ILE A 160 -7.25 -17.88 0.01
CA ILE A 160 -8.56 -17.36 -0.39
C ILE A 160 -9.59 -18.49 -0.29
N LYS A 161 -10.76 -18.17 0.23
CA LYS A 161 -11.86 -19.11 0.46
C LYS A 161 -13.16 -18.68 -0.21
N GLU A 162 -13.30 -17.39 -0.50
CA GLU A 162 -14.50 -16.81 -1.09
C GLU A 162 -14.27 -16.45 -2.56
N ALA A 163 -15.30 -16.72 -3.37
CA ALA A 163 -15.29 -16.33 -4.76
C ALA A 163 -15.47 -14.81 -4.90
N PHE A 164 -14.96 -14.24 -5.98
CA PHE A 164 -15.11 -12.83 -6.31
C PHE A 164 -15.25 -12.64 -7.82
N LEU A 165 -15.94 -11.56 -8.21
CA LEU A 165 -16.14 -11.18 -9.60
C LEU A 165 -14.86 -10.60 -10.19
N MET A 166 -14.46 -11.10 -11.36
CA MET A 166 -13.40 -10.49 -12.16
C MET A 166 -13.98 -9.35 -13.01
N PRO A 167 -13.73 -8.06 -12.68
CA PRO A 167 -14.20 -6.97 -13.52
C PRO A 167 -13.47 -6.94 -14.87
N TRP A 168 -14.17 -6.51 -15.91
CA TRP A 168 -13.61 -6.35 -17.27
C TRP A 168 -12.41 -5.39 -17.35
N ALA A 169 -12.23 -4.53 -16.34
CA ALA A 169 -11.13 -3.59 -16.25
C ALA A 169 -9.78 -4.26 -15.92
N LEU A 170 -9.78 -5.46 -15.33
CA LEU A 170 -8.57 -6.21 -15.04
C LEU A 170 -7.95 -6.70 -16.34
N THR A 171 -6.78 -6.15 -16.67
CA THR A 171 -5.95 -6.55 -17.80
C THR A 171 -4.94 -7.62 -17.43
N GLY A 172 -4.64 -7.78 -16.14
CA GLY A 172 -3.72 -8.78 -15.62
C GLY A 172 -4.11 -9.18 -14.22
N ILE A 173 -4.07 -10.49 -13.96
CA ILE A 173 -4.27 -11.07 -12.64
C ILE A 173 -3.26 -12.20 -12.45
N CYS A 174 -2.48 -12.14 -11.38
CA CYS A 174 -1.52 -13.19 -11.01
C CYS A 174 -2.06 -13.92 -9.78
N TYR A 175 -2.31 -15.22 -9.94
CA TYR A 175 -2.92 -16.07 -8.95
C TYR A 175 -2.40 -17.51 -9.10
N GLU A 176 -2.45 -18.31 -8.05
CA GLU A 176 -2.08 -19.73 -8.11
C GLU A 176 -3.20 -20.62 -8.68
N ILE A 177 -2.86 -21.77 -9.27
CA ILE A 177 -3.86 -22.72 -9.81
C ILE A 177 -4.95 -23.08 -8.79
N SER A 178 -4.60 -23.19 -7.51
CA SER A 178 -5.51 -23.47 -6.39
C SER A 178 -6.60 -22.40 -6.20
N GLN A 179 -6.32 -21.15 -6.61
CA GLN A 179 -7.21 -20.00 -6.45
C GLN A 179 -8.18 -19.80 -7.63
N ARG A 180 -8.02 -20.54 -8.75
CA ARG A 180 -8.90 -20.43 -9.94
C ARG A 180 -10.39 -20.58 -9.64
N LYS A 181 -10.72 -21.46 -8.70
CA LYS A 181 -12.11 -21.76 -8.32
C LYS A 181 -12.81 -20.60 -7.60
N TYR A 182 -12.07 -19.56 -7.22
CA TYR A 182 -12.59 -18.35 -6.56
C TYR A 182 -12.73 -17.17 -7.53
N ILE A 183 -12.37 -17.33 -8.80
CA ILE A 183 -12.48 -16.27 -9.80
C ILE A 183 -13.72 -16.53 -10.64
N VAL A 184 -14.71 -15.66 -10.52
CA VAL A 184 -15.95 -15.72 -11.32
C VAL A 184 -15.76 -14.85 -12.56
N THR A 185 -15.76 -15.49 -13.74
CA THR A 185 -15.48 -14.85 -15.03
C THR A 185 -16.71 -14.68 -15.94
N ASN A 186 -17.87 -15.22 -15.56
CA ASN A 186 -19.08 -15.15 -16.38
C ASN A 186 -19.84 -13.82 -16.17
N PRO A 187 -20.00 -13.00 -17.23
CA PRO A 187 -20.76 -11.75 -17.16
C PRO A 187 -22.27 -11.94 -16.93
N ASP A 188 -22.86 -13.10 -17.23
CA ASP A 188 -24.30 -13.35 -16.99
C ASP A 188 -24.63 -13.42 -15.48
N ASP A 189 -23.61 -13.63 -14.63
CA ASP A 189 -23.72 -13.54 -13.18
C ASP A 189 -23.55 -12.10 -12.66
N TYR A 190 -23.07 -11.17 -13.50
CA TYR A 190 -22.77 -9.79 -13.11
C TYR A 190 -24.03 -9.01 -12.68
N ASP A 191 -25.14 -9.20 -13.41
CA ASP A 191 -26.44 -8.58 -13.10
C ASP A 191 -27.17 -9.28 -11.93
N LYS A 192 -26.84 -10.53 -11.64
CA LYS A 192 -27.50 -11.35 -10.60
C LYS A 192 -26.99 -11.05 -9.18
N TYR A 193 -25.73 -10.63 -9.05
CA TYR A 193 -25.09 -10.33 -7.76
C TYR A 193 -24.95 -8.81 -7.48
N SER A 194 -25.28 -7.94 -8.45
CA SER A 194 -25.43 -6.46 -8.32
C SER A 194 -26.24 -5.99 -7.10
N ASP A 195 -27.24 -6.77 -6.70
CA ASP A 195 -28.29 -6.34 -5.77
C ASP A 195 -28.15 -6.89 -4.33
N MET A 196 -27.03 -7.57 -3.99
CA MET A 196 -26.77 -8.05 -2.62
C MET A 196 -26.18 -6.95 -1.73
N VAL A 197 -27.08 -6.10 -1.27
CA VAL A 197 -26.83 -4.87 -0.50
C VAL A 197 -27.14 -5.10 0.99
N LYS A 198 -26.19 -4.94 1.93
CA LYS A 198 -26.51 -4.85 3.37
C LYS A 198 -26.01 -3.55 3.99
N LYS A 199 -26.91 -2.87 4.70
CA LYS A 199 -26.61 -1.66 5.46
C LYS A 199 -25.91 -2.00 6.78
N TYR A 200 -24.87 -1.25 7.07
CA TYR A 200 -24.11 -1.14 8.31
C TYR A 200 -24.28 0.29 8.82
N VAL A 201 -24.00 0.57 10.08
CA VAL A 201 -23.96 1.94 10.61
C VAL A 201 -22.61 2.11 11.28
N ILE A 202 -21.82 3.10 10.85
CA ILE A 202 -20.55 3.46 11.50
C ILE A 202 -20.66 4.93 11.90
N ASP A 203 -20.36 5.23 13.16
CA ASP A 203 -20.47 6.57 13.78
C ASP A 203 -21.86 7.23 13.73
N GLY A 204 -22.92 6.42 13.64
CA GLY A 204 -24.31 6.89 13.55
C GLY A 204 -24.82 7.13 12.12
N GLU A 205 -23.99 6.92 11.09
CA GLU A 205 -24.39 6.96 9.68
C GLU A 205 -24.58 5.56 9.10
N GLU A 206 -25.72 5.29 8.44
CA GLU A 206 -25.97 4.05 7.69
C GLU A 206 -25.03 3.91 6.47
N LEU A 207 -23.94 3.16 6.61
CA LEU A 207 -23.07 2.69 5.53
C LEU A 207 -23.57 1.41 4.87
N ILE A 208 -23.93 1.48 3.60
CA ILE A 208 -24.31 0.29 2.84
C ILE A 208 -23.07 -0.48 2.36
N ILE A 209 -22.74 -1.61 3.00
CA ILE A 209 -21.70 -2.54 2.51
C ILE A 209 -22.37 -3.57 1.59
N LYS A 210 -22.06 -3.44 0.31
CA LYS A 210 -22.43 -4.45 -0.69
C LYS A 210 -21.37 -5.55 -0.68
N TYR A 211 -21.79 -6.77 -0.36
CA TYR A 211 -20.95 -7.96 -0.51
C TYR A 211 -21.40 -8.69 -1.77
N TYR A 212 -20.47 -8.86 -2.70
CA TYR A 212 -20.63 -9.72 -3.86
C TYR A 212 -19.98 -11.06 -3.49
N MET A 213 -20.79 -12.11 -3.34
CA MET A 213 -20.30 -13.50 -3.43
C MET A 213 -20.17 -13.90 -4.90
#